data_AF-A0A6A5FT01-F1
#
_entry.id   AF-A0A6A5FT01-F1
#
_cell.length_a   1.000
_cell.length_b   1.000
_cell.length_c   1.000
_cell.angle_alpha   90.00
_cell.angle_beta   90.00
_cell.angle_gamma   90.00
#
_symmetry.space_group_name_H-M   'P 1'
#
loop_
_entity.id
_entity.type
_entity.pdbx_description
1 polymer ?
#
loop_
_entity_poly.entity_id
_entity_poly.type
_entity_poly.pdbx_seq_one_letter_code
_entity_poly.pdbx_strand_id
1 'polypeptide(L)'
;MAHCTCKAGLGEVCSHAAALLYSVLAAADIKNGQACTEKPCAWAQTSMNSVRGVPHEEICNISFSHKQEPCSSRADQGPGCPDIRPSDKDCQAFFEALHNSDLQDSKPKKSAILSVIEGHSHRYIPKVMQLDLPAPLSTLYSSTWLEMDFPLLLVESTKVFDDLHLTKQQCLIVEEETREQSKSRVWFDQRAGRVTASVFSEAARADTPASLIKRICYPRASRFSTEATRWGQQNEDRERESYVAMMQDHHEDFQVRASGFIINPELPWIGASPDGVVACTCHGDGVLEIKCPFKTRNCSLTESCKDSSFCLGIGDDGVMALRHIHKYMYQVQAQMHIAEVSYCDYMVWTPQEVFSQKIPYDPVFFHDAYGKVVNFIKTGVLSELLGKWYTAPRFTPIYNTARKQPSEVGCYCGQPAGTDVIICTSGNCRRKHFHKTCLKLTRVPKTWKCVECRKQV
;
A
#
# COMPACT_ATOMS: atom_id res chain seq x y z
N MET A 1 -23.38 24.96 16.23
CA MET A 1 -23.29 23.49 16.42
C MET A 1 -22.17 22.96 15.54
N ALA A 2 -21.34 22.07 16.08
CA ALA A 2 -20.26 21.43 15.32
C ALA A 2 -20.85 20.27 14.49
N HIS A 3 -20.91 20.42 13.17
CA HIS A 3 -21.38 19.33 12.29
C HIS A 3 -20.19 18.55 11.71
N CYS A 4 -20.32 17.23 11.65
CA CYS A 4 -19.30 16.34 11.12
C CYS A 4 -19.95 15.36 10.13
N THR A 5 -19.33 15.19 8.97
CA THR A 5 -19.86 14.35 7.88
C THR A 5 -19.44 12.88 7.97
N CYS A 6 -18.79 12.47 9.07
CA CYS A 6 -18.50 11.05 9.28
C CYS A 6 -19.80 10.27 9.53
N LYS A 7 -19.76 8.95 9.37
CA LYS A 7 -20.95 8.09 9.52
C LYS A 7 -21.69 8.27 10.85
N ALA A 8 -20.97 8.58 11.93
CA ALA A 8 -21.55 8.88 13.26
C ALA A 8 -21.90 10.38 13.45
N GLY A 9 -21.34 11.27 12.64
CA GLY A 9 -21.52 12.73 12.74
C GLY A 9 -22.83 13.21 12.10
N LEU A 10 -23.40 12.42 11.18
CA LEU A 10 -24.76 12.63 10.67
C LEU A 10 -25.84 12.51 11.76
N GLY A 11 -25.51 11.86 12.89
CA GLY A 11 -26.34 11.82 14.09
C GLY A 11 -25.85 12.73 15.22
N GLU A 12 -24.95 13.67 14.93
CA GLU A 12 -24.39 14.66 15.88
C GLU A 12 -23.63 14.11 17.11
N VAL A 13 -23.39 12.79 17.18
CA VAL A 13 -22.78 12.10 18.34
C VAL A 13 -21.33 11.66 18.11
N CYS A 14 -20.67 12.14 17.07
CA CYS A 14 -19.31 11.69 16.78
C CYS A 14 -18.27 12.31 17.73
N SER A 15 -17.22 11.54 18.03
CA SER A 15 -16.09 11.99 18.84
C SER A 15 -15.36 13.21 18.24
N HIS A 16 -15.43 13.41 16.92
CA HIS A 16 -14.85 14.60 16.27
C HIS A 16 -15.60 15.88 16.62
N ALA A 17 -16.93 15.83 16.66
CA ALA A 17 -17.76 16.96 17.10
C ALA A 17 -17.52 17.25 18.59
N ALA A 18 -17.41 16.20 19.41
CA ALA A 18 -17.06 16.34 20.83
C ALA A 18 -15.67 16.98 21.02
N ALA A 19 -14.64 16.50 20.32
CA ALA A 19 -13.29 17.04 20.42
C ALA A 19 -13.22 18.53 20.01
N LEU A 20 -13.97 18.92 18.99
CA LEU A 20 -14.07 20.32 18.58
C LEU A 20 -14.76 21.18 19.65
N LEU A 21 -15.87 20.68 20.22
CA LEU A 21 -16.56 21.37 21.31
C LEU A 21 -15.68 21.52 22.56
N TYR A 22 -14.93 20.48 22.95
CA TYR A 22 -13.96 20.57 24.05
C TYR A 22 -12.84 21.58 23.77
N SER A 23 -12.38 21.66 22.53
CA SER A 23 -11.35 22.63 22.14
C SER A 23 -11.86 24.07 22.20
N VAL A 24 -13.11 24.30 21.79
CA VAL A 24 -13.77 25.61 21.92
C VAL A 24 -14.00 25.97 23.38
N LEU A 25 -14.41 25.00 24.20
CA LEU A 25 -14.59 25.19 25.65
C LEU A 25 -13.25 25.56 26.31
N ALA A 26 -12.18 24.82 26.00
CA ALA A 26 -10.84 25.10 26.51
C ALA A 26 -10.35 26.49 26.06
N ALA A 27 -10.61 26.90 24.82
CA ALA A 27 -10.25 28.23 24.34
C ALA A 27 -11.06 29.34 25.03
N ALA A 28 -12.35 29.10 25.33
CA ALA A 28 -13.18 30.02 26.09
C ALA A 28 -12.72 30.13 27.56
N ASP A 29 -12.35 29.01 28.18
CA ASP A 29 -11.80 28.95 29.53
C ASP A 29 -10.43 29.62 29.63
N ILE A 30 -9.58 29.50 28.60
CA ILE A 30 -8.30 30.23 28.53
C ILE A 30 -8.52 31.74 28.38
N LYS A 31 -9.58 32.15 27.65
CA LYS A 31 -9.87 33.56 27.39
C LYS A 31 -10.53 34.26 28.58
N ASN A 32 -11.36 33.55 29.35
CA ASN A 32 -12.19 34.11 30.43
C ASN A 32 -11.84 33.58 31.84
N GLY A 33 -10.98 32.56 31.95
CA GLY A 33 -10.64 31.90 33.20
C GLY A 33 -9.26 32.30 33.72
N GLN A 34 -9.16 32.54 35.02
CA GLN A 34 -7.87 32.60 35.72
C GLN A 34 -7.23 31.22 35.75
N ALA A 35 -5.91 31.15 35.52
CA ALA A 35 -5.17 29.89 35.52
C ALA A 35 -5.24 29.22 36.90
N CYS A 36 -5.18 27.89 36.95
CA CYS A 36 -5.21 27.13 38.20
C CYS A 36 -4.03 27.45 39.14
N THR A 37 -2.98 28.10 38.65
CA THR A 37 -1.84 28.61 39.41
C THR A 37 -2.03 30.03 39.97
N GLU A 38 -3.06 30.76 39.52
CA GLU A 38 -3.42 32.11 39.99
C GLU A 38 -4.45 32.07 41.13
N LYS A 39 -5.02 30.89 41.41
CA LYS A 39 -5.92 30.67 42.54
C LYS A 39 -5.14 30.02 43.69
N PRO A 40 -5.38 30.40 44.95
CA PRO A 40 -4.83 29.69 46.11
C PRO A 40 -5.20 28.21 46.03
N CYS A 41 -4.22 27.33 46.25
CA CYS A 41 -4.39 25.89 46.12
C CYS A 41 -5.43 25.37 47.13
N ALA A 42 -6.66 25.16 46.70
CA ALA A 42 -7.72 24.57 47.51
C ALA A 42 -7.76 23.06 47.26
N TRP A 43 -7.24 22.28 48.21
CA TRP A 43 -7.53 20.85 48.26
C TRP A 43 -9.01 20.69 48.60
N ALA A 44 -9.80 20.11 47.69
CA ALA A 44 -11.17 19.74 48.01
C ALA A 44 -11.13 18.71 49.14
N GLN A 45 -11.56 19.09 50.34
CA GLN A 45 -11.84 18.12 51.40
C GLN A 45 -12.99 17.23 50.95
N THR A 46 -12.69 15.98 50.60
CA THR A 46 -13.73 14.96 50.44
C THR A 46 -14.40 14.74 51.78
N SER A 47 -15.69 15.07 51.88
CA SER A 47 -16.54 14.59 52.96
C SER A 47 -16.43 13.07 53.02
N MET A 48 -15.81 12.54 54.08
CA MET A 48 -15.64 11.10 54.32
C MET A 48 -16.98 10.35 54.55
N ASN A 49 -18.12 11.04 54.44
CA ASN A 49 -19.44 10.47 54.73
C ASN A 49 -20.23 9.98 53.49
N SER A 50 -19.74 10.17 52.26
CA SER A 50 -20.46 9.76 51.04
C SER A 50 -19.90 8.50 50.35
N VAL A 51 -18.85 7.87 50.89
CA VAL A 51 -18.29 6.61 50.34
C VAL A 51 -18.58 5.43 51.27
N ARG A 52 -19.87 5.20 51.57
CA ARG A 52 -20.32 3.92 52.10
C ARG A 52 -21.51 3.43 51.29
N GLY A 53 -21.25 2.41 50.47
CA GLY A 53 -22.29 1.56 49.87
C GLY A 53 -22.87 2.09 48.56
N VAL A 54 -22.08 2.05 47.48
CA VAL A 54 -22.67 1.99 46.13
C VAL A 54 -22.61 0.53 45.69
N PRO A 55 -23.73 -0.21 45.58
CA PRO A 55 -23.70 -1.56 45.05
C PRO A 55 -23.40 -1.51 43.55
N HIS A 56 -22.59 -2.46 43.07
CA HIS A 56 -22.29 -2.60 41.66
C HIS A 56 -23.41 -3.39 40.98
N GLU A 57 -23.88 -2.94 39.81
CA GLU A 57 -24.80 -3.68 38.96
C GLU A 57 -24.07 -4.30 37.76
N GLU A 58 -24.57 -5.41 37.24
CA GLU A 58 -24.08 -6.01 36.00
C GLU A 58 -24.42 -5.12 34.78
N ILE A 59 -23.48 -5.04 33.84
CA ILE A 59 -23.50 -4.15 32.67
C ILE A 59 -24.81 -4.22 31.84
N CYS A 60 -25.47 -5.38 31.81
CA CYS A 60 -26.73 -5.57 31.08
C CYS A 60 -27.92 -4.79 31.69
N ASN A 61 -27.84 -4.41 32.97
CA ASN A 61 -28.90 -3.71 33.69
C ASN A 61 -28.66 -2.19 33.80
N ILE A 62 -27.50 -1.71 33.32
CA ILE A 62 -27.17 -0.29 33.31
C ILE A 62 -27.82 0.37 32.09
N SER A 63 -28.88 1.15 32.32
CA SER A 63 -29.47 2.01 31.29
C SER A 63 -28.68 3.30 31.15
N PHE A 64 -28.04 3.51 29.99
CA PHE A 64 -27.33 4.74 29.63
C PHE A 64 -28.25 5.82 29.03
N SER A 65 -29.56 5.60 29.05
CA SER A 65 -30.53 6.60 28.62
C SER A 65 -30.61 7.68 29.68
N HIS A 66 -30.36 8.94 29.32
CA HIS A 66 -30.52 10.07 30.22
C HIS A 66 -31.90 10.00 30.89
N LYS A 67 -31.94 9.75 32.20
CA LYS A 67 -33.14 10.06 32.98
C LYS A 67 -33.32 11.56 32.91
N GLN A 68 -34.29 12.02 32.10
CA GLN A 68 -34.83 13.36 32.27
C GLN A 68 -35.48 13.38 33.64
N GLU A 69 -34.78 13.89 34.64
CA GLU A 69 -35.49 14.37 35.82
C GLU A 69 -36.45 15.47 35.35
N PRO A 70 -37.74 15.39 35.69
CA PRO A 70 -38.65 16.48 35.40
C PRO A 70 -38.14 17.68 36.19
N CYS A 71 -37.58 18.67 35.49
CA CYS A 71 -37.24 19.94 36.10
C CYS A 71 -38.54 20.54 36.59
N SER A 72 -38.76 20.47 37.90
CA SER A 72 -39.90 21.09 38.56
C SER A 72 -39.94 22.56 38.16
N SER A 73 -41.01 22.94 37.49
CA SER A 73 -41.33 24.29 37.06
C SER A 73 -41.30 25.25 38.26
N ARG A 74 -40.15 25.88 38.48
CA ARG A 74 -40.09 27.21 39.08
C ARG A 74 -39.98 28.18 37.92
N ALA A 75 -41.05 28.93 37.70
CA ALA A 75 -41.08 30.05 36.78
C ALA A 75 -40.08 31.11 37.28
N ASP A 76 -38.85 31.01 36.81
CA ASP A 76 -37.88 32.08 36.89
C ASP A 76 -37.83 32.73 35.51
N GLN A 77 -38.48 33.89 35.37
CA GLN A 77 -38.41 34.72 34.17
C GLN A 77 -37.03 35.40 34.13
N GLY A 78 -35.99 34.62 33.89
CA GLY A 78 -34.72 35.14 33.39
C GLY A 78 -34.85 35.41 31.89
N PRO A 79 -34.19 36.46 31.35
CA PRO A 79 -34.21 36.70 29.90
C PRO A 79 -33.62 35.47 29.22
N GLY A 80 -34.43 34.78 28.41
CA GLY A 80 -33.99 33.63 27.64
C GLY A 80 -32.72 33.99 26.88
N CYS A 81 -31.69 33.15 27.00
CA CYS A 81 -30.44 33.35 26.30
C CYS A 81 -30.79 33.50 24.80
N PRO A 82 -30.48 34.65 24.15
CA PRO A 82 -30.80 34.83 22.75
C PRO A 82 -30.11 33.73 21.95
N ASP A 83 -30.78 33.15 20.94
CA ASP A 83 -30.17 32.16 20.06
C ASP A 83 -29.05 32.86 19.26
N ILE A 84 -27.82 32.84 19.78
CA ILE A 84 -26.63 33.48 19.21
C ILE A 84 -26.11 32.65 18.02
N ARG A 85 -27.00 32.25 17.11
CA ARG A 85 -26.58 31.64 15.85
C ARG A 85 -26.12 32.76 14.92
N PRO A 86 -24.87 32.71 14.43
CA PRO A 86 -24.40 33.65 13.42
C PRO A 86 -25.34 33.61 12.22
N SER A 87 -25.65 34.77 11.64
CA SER A 87 -26.38 34.82 10.38
C SER A 87 -25.51 34.29 9.24
N ASP A 88 -26.12 33.93 8.11
CA ASP A 88 -25.36 33.52 6.91
C ASP A 88 -24.38 34.61 6.45
N LYS A 89 -24.74 35.89 6.65
CA LYS A 89 -23.87 37.03 6.36
C LYS A 89 -22.65 37.07 7.30
N ASP A 90 -22.85 36.78 8.58
CA ASP A 90 -21.75 36.72 9.55
C ASP A 90 -20.81 35.56 9.23
N CYS A 91 -21.36 34.41 8.82
CA CYS A 91 -20.57 33.26 8.36
C CYS A 91 -19.77 33.60 7.09
N GLN A 92 -20.38 34.24 6.10
CA GLN A 92 -19.70 34.67 4.87
C GLN A 92 -18.57 35.66 5.18
N ALA A 93 -18.85 36.68 5.98
CA ALA A 93 -17.84 37.66 6.39
C ALA A 93 -16.67 37.01 7.14
N PHE A 94 -16.95 36.01 7.99
CA PHE A 94 -15.92 35.22 8.67
C PHE A 94 -15.06 34.41 7.69
N PHE A 95 -15.66 33.72 6.72
CA PHE A 95 -14.89 32.96 5.72
C PHE A 95 -14.08 33.85 4.78
N GLU A 96 -14.60 35.02 4.39
CA GLU A 96 -13.85 36.02 3.64
C GLU A 96 -12.68 36.59 4.44
N ALA A 97 -12.88 36.91 5.72
CA ALA A 97 -11.81 37.36 6.60
C ALA A 97 -10.69 36.31 6.74
N LEU A 98 -11.05 35.03 6.92
CA LEU A 98 -10.10 33.92 6.91
C LEU A 98 -9.36 33.78 5.57
N HIS A 99 -10.09 33.88 4.46
CA HIS A 99 -9.48 33.79 3.13
C HIS A 99 -8.45 34.89 2.88
N ASN A 100 -8.76 36.11 3.33
CA ASN A 100 -7.88 37.27 3.20
C ASN A 100 -6.67 37.19 4.15
N SER A 101 -6.83 36.64 5.36
CA SER A 101 -5.68 36.39 6.23
C SER A 101 -4.71 35.37 5.65
N ASP A 102 -5.23 34.32 4.99
CA ASP A 102 -4.41 33.30 4.34
C ASP A 102 -3.57 33.87 3.17
N LEU A 103 -3.91 35.05 2.63
CA LEU A 103 -3.21 35.71 1.51
C LEU A 103 -2.11 36.68 1.96
N GLN A 104 -2.18 37.20 3.18
CA GLN A 104 -1.25 38.24 3.66
C GLN A 104 0.04 37.67 4.26
N ASP A 105 0.06 36.37 4.56
CA ASP A 105 1.20 35.72 5.20
C ASP A 105 2.27 35.31 4.16
N SER A 106 3.55 35.63 4.44
CA SER A 106 4.69 35.26 3.58
C SER A 106 4.85 33.73 3.40
N LYS A 107 4.27 32.95 4.32
CA LYS A 107 4.00 31.51 4.19
C LYS A 107 2.52 31.27 4.48
N PRO A 108 1.66 31.11 3.46
CA PRO A 108 0.22 31.05 3.65
C PRO A 108 -0.19 29.82 4.47
N LYS A 109 -0.72 30.05 5.68
CA LYS A 109 -1.33 29.00 6.51
C LYS A 109 -2.77 28.77 6.07
N LYS A 110 -2.98 27.79 5.20
CA LYS A 110 -4.30 27.50 4.64
C LYS A 110 -5.28 27.00 5.70
N SER A 111 -6.40 27.71 5.88
CA SER A 111 -7.47 27.31 6.79
C SER A 111 -8.24 26.09 6.28
N ALA A 112 -8.23 24.99 7.04
CA ALA A 112 -8.84 23.72 6.64
C ALA A 112 -10.35 23.84 6.33
N ILE A 113 -11.08 24.74 7.02
CA ILE A 113 -12.52 24.91 6.80
C ILE A 113 -12.81 25.40 5.38
N LEU A 114 -11.96 26.27 4.82
CA LEU A 114 -12.14 26.83 3.48
C LEU A 114 -12.02 25.79 2.37
N SER A 115 -11.50 24.58 2.67
CA SER A 115 -11.45 23.47 1.72
C SER A 115 -12.82 22.90 1.35
N VAL A 116 -13.84 23.14 2.18
CA VAL A 116 -15.21 22.64 1.96
C VAL A 116 -16.25 23.75 1.79
N ILE A 117 -15.85 25.02 1.90
CA ILE A 117 -16.75 26.16 1.67
C ILE A 117 -16.78 26.50 0.18
N GLU A 118 -17.99 26.54 -0.37
CA GLU A 118 -18.26 26.96 -1.75
C GLU A 118 -17.69 28.36 -2.00
N GLY A 119 -17.12 28.60 -3.19
CA GLY A 119 -16.43 29.84 -3.50
C GLY A 119 -14.98 29.94 -2.99
N HIS A 120 -14.58 29.21 -1.95
CA HIS A 120 -13.19 29.22 -1.43
C HIS A 120 -12.41 27.91 -1.67
N SER A 121 -13.12 26.79 -1.82
CA SER A 121 -12.54 25.44 -1.94
C SER A 121 -11.64 25.24 -3.17
N HIS A 122 -11.79 26.06 -4.21
CA HIS A 122 -10.99 25.97 -5.44
C HIS A 122 -9.47 26.11 -5.20
N ARG A 123 -9.03 26.82 -4.14
CA ARG A 123 -7.60 26.94 -3.75
C ARG A 123 -7.04 25.74 -2.99
N TYR A 124 -7.92 24.78 -2.65
CA TYR A 124 -7.63 23.60 -1.85
C TYR A 124 -7.67 22.31 -2.68
N ILE A 125 -7.86 22.41 -4.00
CA ILE A 125 -7.75 21.28 -4.91
C ILE A 125 -6.32 20.74 -4.83
N PRO A 126 -6.13 19.49 -4.38
CA PRO A 126 -4.80 18.88 -4.30
C PRO A 126 -4.12 18.91 -5.68
N LYS A 127 -2.81 19.20 -5.73
CA LYS A 127 -2.01 19.20 -6.97
C LYS A 127 -2.26 17.92 -7.78
N VAL A 128 -2.26 16.77 -7.11
CA VAL A 128 -2.53 15.44 -7.68
C VAL A 128 -3.84 15.34 -8.49
N MET A 129 -4.87 16.12 -8.17
CA MET A 129 -6.15 16.10 -8.90
C MET A 129 -6.09 16.90 -10.22
N GLN A 130 -5.06 17.73 -10.39
CA GLN A 130 -4.83 18.53 -11.59
C GLN A 130 -3.84 17.84 -12.54
N LEU A 131 -3.23 16.74 -12.11
CA LEU A 131 -2.25 15.99 -12.88
C LEU A 131 -2.93 14.89 -13.69
N ASP A 132 -2.44 14.66 -14.90
CA ASP A 132 -2.79 13.50 -15.72
C ASP A 132 -2.07 12.26 -15.18
N LEU A 133 -2.56 11.74 -14.05
CA LEU A 133 -2.10 10.48 -13.48
C LEU A 133 -2.93 9.33 -14.02
N PRO A 134 -2.31 8.17 -14.28
CA PRO A 134 -3.06 7.00 -14.69
C PRO A 134 -3.97 6.53 -13.55
N ALA A 135 -5.16 6.05 -13.92
CA ALA A 135 -6.09 5.50 -12.95
C ALA A 135 -5.43 4.35 -12.17
N PRO A 136 -5.55 4.31 -10.83
CA PRO A 136 -5.05 3.19 -10.05
C PRO A 136 -5.64 1.86 -10.53
N LEU A 137 -4.85 0.80 -10.64
CA LEU A 137 -5.35 -0.48 -11.15
C LEU A 137 -6.45 -1.11 -10.28
N SER A 138 -6.59 -0.67 -9.03
CA SER A 138 -7.67 -1.07 -8.14
C SER A 138 -9.06 -0.64 -8.65
N THR A 139 -9.14 0.31 -9.58
CA THR A 139 -10.40 0.74 -10.22
C THR A 139 -10.91 -0.25 -11.27
N LEU A 140 -10.11 -1.24 -11.68
CA LEU A 140 -10.52 -2.30 -12.62
C LEU A 140 -11.60 -3.23 -12.03
N TYR A 141 -11.81 -3.20 -10.72
CA TYR A 141 -12.82 -4.03 -10.07
C TYR A 141 -14.23 -3.75 -10.60
N SER A 142 -14.96 -4.83 -10.91
CA SER A 142 -16.40 -4.76 -11.16
C SER A 142 -17.12 -5.89 -10.42
N SER A 143 -18.25 -5.56 -9.80
CA SER A 143 -19.11 -6.55 -9.15
C SER A 143 -19.64 -7.61 -10.12
N THR A 144 -19.67 -7.32 -11.44
CA THR A 144 -20.07 -8.28 -12.48
C THR A 144 -19.16 -9.51 -12.51
N TRP A 145 -17.86 -9.34 -12.23
CA TRP A 145 -16.86 -10.41 -12.28
C TRP A 145 -16.78 -11.25 -11.00
N LEU A 146 -17.47 -10.82 -9.93
CA LEU A 146 -17.41 -11.47 -8.63
C LEU A 146 -17.94 -12.92 -8.67
N GLU A 147 -19.00 -13.15 -9.44
CA GLU A 147 -19.68 -14.46 -9.54
C GLU A 147 -19.25 -15.26 -10.78
N MET A 148 -18.42 -14.69 -11.67
CA MET A 148 -18.01 -15.37 -12.90
C MET A 148 -17.03 -16.51 -12.63
N ASP A 149 -17.04 -17.53 -13.49
CA ASP A 149 -16.08 -18.62 -13.39
C ASP A 149 -14.64 -18.14 -13.69
N PHE A 150 -13.66 -18.94 -13.26
CA PHE A 150 -12.26 -18.60 -13.44
C PHE A 150 -11.83 -18.52 -14.92
N PRO A 151 -12.28 -19.41 -15.81
CA PRO A 151 -11.93 -19.33 -17.23
C PRO A 151 -12.35 -18.04 -17.90
N LEU A 152 -13.59 -17.59 -17.68
CA LEU A 152 -14.08 -16.33 -18.24
C LEU A 152 -13.32 -15.14 -17.65
N LEU A 153 -13.02 -15.18 -16.36
CA LEU A 153 -12.19 -14.18 -15.71
C LEU A 153 -10.76 -14.13 -16.28
N LEU A 154 -10.20 -15.26 -16.69
CA LEU A 154 -8.87 -15.33 -17.31
C LEU A 154 -8.86 -14.79 -18.75
N VAL A 155 -9.95 -15.00 -19.49
CA VAL A 155 -10.14 -14.38 -20.82
C VAL A 155 -10.17 -12.87 -20.68
N GLU A 156 -10.99 -12.35 -19.75
CA GLU A 156 -11.05 -10.91 -19.49
C GLU A 156 -9.71 -10.38 -18.97
N SER A 157 -9.03 -11.10 -18.08
CA SER A 157 -7.70 -10.73 -17.61
C SER A 157 -6.70 -10.62 -18.76
N THR A 158 -6.76 -11.54 -19.73
CA THR A 158 -5.88 -11.46 -20.91
C THR A 158 -6.17 -10.22 -21.73
N LYS A 159 -7.46 -9.94 -21.99
CA LYS A 159 -7.89 -8.75 -22.71
C LYS A 159 -7.44 -7.46 -22.02
N VAL A 160 -7.75 -7.31 -20.73
CA VAL A 160 -7.36 -6.13 -19.95
C VAL A 160 -5.84 -5.96 -19.90
N PHE A 161 -5.09 -7.06 -19.82
CA PHE A 161 -3.63 -7.01 -19.87
C PHE A 161 -3.13 -6.37 -21.17
N ASP A 162 -3.70 -6.79 -22.30
CA ASP A 162 -3.29 -6.38 -23.64
C ASP A 162 -3.83 -4.97 -23.99
N ASP A 163 -4.96 -4.56 -23.40
CA ASP A 163 -5.62 -3.25 -23.65
C ASP A 163 -5.09 -2.09 -22.78
N LEU A 164 -4.38 -2.38 -21.67
CA LEU A 164 -3.85 -1.32 -20.80
C LEU A 164 -2.65 -0.63 -21.44
N HIS A 165 -2.79 0.67 -21.70
CA HIS A 165 -1.72 1.51 -22.24
C HIS A 165 -1.51 2.71 -21.33
N LEU A 166 -0.24 3.09 -21.11
CA LEU A 166 0.15 4.28 -20.37
C LEU A 166 0.95 5.20 -21.28
N THR A 167 0.75 6.52 -21.16
CA THR A 167 1.59 7.46 -21.90
C THR A 167 2.93 7.65 -21.17
N LYS A 168 3.98 7.98 -21.92
CA LYS A 168 5.27 8.35 -21.33
C LYS A 168 5.12 9.52 -20.33
N GLN A 169 4.26 10.48 -20.64
CA GLN A 169 3.99 11.62 -19.77
C GLN A 169 3.36 11.19 -18.44
N GLN A 170 2.37 10.29 -18.47
CA GLN A 170 1.78 9.72 -17.26
C GLN A 170 2.83 9.02 -16.39
N CYS A 171 3.70 8.21 -16.99
CA CYS A 171 4.78 7.53 -16.26
C CYS A 171 5.78 8.52 -15.63
N LEU A 172 6.14 9.60 -16.33
CA LEU A 172 7.02 10.65 -15.80
C LEU A 172 6.37 11.38 -14.61
N ILE A 173 5.09 11.74 -14.70
CA ILE A 173 4.36 12.37 -13.60
C ILE A 173 4.28 11.43 -12.39
N VAL A 174 4.04 10.13 -12.62
CA VAL A 174 4.03 9.14 -11.54
C VAL A 174 5.39 9.10 -10.84
N GLU A 175 6.50 9.05 -11.58
CA GLU A 175 7.84 9.06 -10.97
C GLU A 175 8.04 10.33 -10.13
N GLU A 176 7.81 11.50 -10.72
CA GLU A 176 8.07 12.80 -10.06
C GLU A 176 7.26 12.98 -8.77
N GLU A 177 5.95 12.71 -8.80
CA GLU A 177 5.05 12.88 -7.65
C GLU A 177 5.22 11.80 -6.57
N THR A 178 6.06 10.80 -6.83
CA THR A 178 6.27 9.67 -5.92
C THR A 178 7.71 9.51 -5.46
N ARG A 179 8.57 10.50 -5.68
CA ARG A 179 9.97 10.53 -5.17
C ARG A 179 10.10 10.45 -3.65
N GLU A 180 9.07 10.84 -2.90
CA GLU A 180 9.02 10.62 -1.45
C GLU A 180 8.67 9.17 -1.04
N GLN A 181 8.46 8.30 -2.03
CA GLN A 181 8.19 6.87 -1.93
C GLN A 181 7.17 6.51 -0.83
N SER A 182 7.62 5.88 0.26
CA SER A 182 6.77 5.39 1.35
C SER A 182 6.00 6.47 2.11
N LYS A 183 6.34 7.76 1.92
CA LYS A 183 5.61 8.91 2.46
C LYS A 183 4.50 9.39 1.52
N SER A 184 4.54 9.01 0.23
CA SER A 184 3.56 9.39 -0.78
C SER A 184 2.40 8.39 -0.83
N ARG A 185 1.16 8.90 -0.74
CA ARG A 185 -0.05 8.09 -0.96
C ARG A 185 -0.15 7.62 -2.41
N VAL A 186 0.19 8.50 -3.35
CA VAL A 186 0.15 8.22 -4.80
C VAL A 186 1.08 7.05 -5.12
N TRP A 187 2.24 6.96 -4.46
CA TRP A 187 3.16 5.84 -4.60
C TRP A 187 2.51 4.50 -4.28
N PHE A 188 1.74 4.41 -3.19
CA PHE A 188 1.00 3.18 -2.88
C PHE A 188 -0.11 2.88 -3.87
N ASP A 189 -0.85 3.90 -4.28
CA ASP A 189 -2.00 3.75 -5.18
C ASP A 189 -1.53 3.30 -6.59
N GLN A 190 -0.39 3.80 -7.08
CA GLN A 190 0.22 3.41 -8.36
C GLN A 190 0.93 2.04 -8.33
N ARG A 191 1.41 1.61 -7.14
CA ARG A 191 1.98 0.27 -6.94
C ARG A 191 0.94 -0.82 -6.82
N ALA A 192 -0.27 -0.48 -6.36
CA ALA A 192 -1.33 -1.46 -6.15
C ALA A 192 -1.68 -2.14 -7.49
N GLY A 193 -1.55 -3.47 -7.52
CA GLY A 193 -1.82 -4.26 -8.72
C GLY A 193 -0.66 -4.34 -9.73
N ARG A 194 0.50 -3.72 -9.47
CA ARG A 194 1.70 -3.88 -10.29
C ARG A 194 2.71 -4.80 -9.61
N VAL A 195 3.31 -5.71 -10.36
CA VAL A 195 4.42 -6.53 -9.83
C VAL A 195 5.64 -5.64 -9.72
N THR A 196 6.08 -5.39 -8.49
CA THR A 196 7.22 -4.50 -8.25
C THR A 196 8.55 -5.25 -8.29
N ALA A 197 9.64 -4.58 -8.65
CA ALA A 197 10.97 -5.19 -8.76
C ALA A 197 11.37 -6.05 -7.53
N SER A 198 11.07 -5.59 -6.31
CA SER A 198 11.41 -6.31 -5.07
C SER A 198 10.66 -7.62 -4.86
N VAL A 199 9.53 -7.83 -5.54
CA VAL A 199 8.76 -9.09 -5.53
C VAL A 199 8.81 -9.82 -6.88
N PHE A 200 9.62 -9.33 -7.83
CA PHE A 200 9.72 -9.90 -9.17
C PHE A 200 10.22 -11.35 -9.16
N SER A 201 11.20 -11.66 -8.30
CA SER A 201 11.68 -13.03 -8.09
C SER A 201 10.58 -13.96 -7.57
N GLU A 202 9.76 -13.49 -6.62
CA GLU A 202 8.64 -14.28 -6.09
C GLU A 202 7.62 -14.53 -7.18
N ALA A 203 7.21 -13.51 -7.94
CA ALA A 203 6.26 -13.64 -9.04
C ALA A 203 6.77 -14.57 -10.17
N ALA A 204 8.08 -14.55 -10.46
CA ALA A 204 8.69 -15.41 -11.47
C ALA A 204 8.79 -16.88 -11.04
N ARG A 205 8.76 -17.18 -9.74
CA ARG A 205 8.95 -18.53 -9.19
C ARG A 205 7.68 -19.15 -8.63
N ALA A 206 6.70 -18.32 -8.26
CA ALA A 206 5.60 -18.76 -7.44
C ALA A 206 4.44 -19.33 -8.26
N ASP A 207 3.84 -20.38 -7.70
CA ASP A 207 2.66 -21.06 -8.23
C ASP A 207 1.36 -20.35 -7.75
N THR A 208 1.26 -19.04 -8.04
CA THR A 208 0.10 -18.18 -7.75
C THR A 208 -0.36 -18.12 -6.26
N PRO A 209 0.53 -17.87 -5.29
CA PRO A 209 0.15 -17.84 -3.87
C PRO A 209 -0.70 -16.62 -3.53
N ALA A 210 -1.82 -16.86 -2.84
CA ALA A 210 -2.77 -15.82 -2.45
C ALA A 210 -2.15 -14.72 -1.56
N SER A 211 -1.15 -15.06 -0.75
CA SER A 211 -0.43 -14.11 0.10
C SER A 211 0.37 -13.07 -0.70
N LEU A 212 1.04 -13.50 -1.76
CA LEU A 212 1.78 -12.60 -2.67
C LEU A 212 0.82 -11.72 -3.45
N ILE A 213 -0.28 -12.30 -3.95
CA ILE A 213 -1.34 -11.57 -4.66
C ILE A 213 -1.93 -10.47 -3.76
N LYS A 214 -2.23 -10.79 -2.50
CA LYS A 214 -2.70 -9.80 -1.51
C LYS A 214 -1.69 -8.67 -1.28
N ARG A 215 -0.39 -9.01 -1.15
CA ARG A 215 0.69 -8.01 -1.02
C ARG A 215 0.78 -7.07 -2.22
N ILE A 216 0.59 -7.60 -3.43
CA ILE A 216 0.65 -6.83 -4.68
C ILE A 216 -0.60 -5.98 -4.88
N CYS A 217 -1.80 -6.55 -4.70
CA CYS A 217 -3.07 -5.86 -4.95
C CYS A 217 -3.45 -4.88 -3.83
N TYR A 218 -2.99 -5.14 -2.59
CA TYR A 218 -3.35 -4.36 -1.41
C TYR A 218 -2.11 -3.95 -0.59
N PRO A 219 -1.18 -3.16 -1.16
CA PRO A 219 0.09 -2.84 -0.52
C PRO A 219 -0.07 -2.05 0.78
N ARG A 220 -1.12 -1.22 0.91
CA ARG A 220 -1.42 -0.45 2.13
C ARG A 220 -1.92 -1.32 3.28
N ALA A 221 -2.79 -2.29 2.98
CA ALA A 221 -3.30 -3.25 3.96
C ALA A 221 -2.23 -4.28 4.36
N SER A 222 -1.25 -4.52 3.47
CA SER A 222 -0.15 -5.45 3.69
C SER A 222 1.10 -4.78 4.28
N ARG A 223 0.97 -3.59 4.87
CA ARG A 223 2.10 -2.92 5.54
C ARG A 223 2.54 -3.74 6.73
N PHE A 224 3.81 -4.10 6.74
CA PHE A 224 4.48 -4.68 7.91
C PHE A 224 5.72 -3.84 8.21
N SER A 225 5.98 -3.62 9.49
CA SER A 225 7.19 -2.95 9.98
C SER A 225 7.91 -3.94 10.88
N THR A 226 9.06 -4.42 10.44
CA THR A 226 9.96 -5.26 11.25
C THR A 226 11.19 -4.44 11.62
N GLU A 227 11.97 -4.93 12.58
CA GLU A 227 13.27 -4.35 12.93
C GLU A 227 14.18 -4.24 11.70
N ALA A 228 14.19 -5.28 10.84
CA ALA A 228 14.96 -5.26 9.61
C ALA A 228 14.51 -4.17 8.63
N THR A 229 13.20 -3.94 8.48
CA THR A 229 12.68 -2.86 7.62
C THR A 229 13.02 -1.48 8.17
N ARG A 230 12.92 -1.28 9.50
CA ARG A 230 13.30 -0.01 10.14
C ARG A 230 14.79 0.26 10.05
N TRP A 231 15.60 -0.78 10.26
CA TRP A 231 17.06 -0.73 10.11
C TRP A 231 17.46 -0.30 8.70
N GLY A 232 16.86 -0.90 7.66
CA GLY A 232 17.09 -0.49 6.28
C GLY A 232 16.77 0.99 6.09
N GLN A 233 15.55 1.41 6.42
CA GLN A 233 15.08 2.79 6.24
C GLN A 233 15.93 3.84 6.98
N GLN A 234 16.50 3.50 8.14
CA GLN A 234 17.31 4.43 8.92
C GLN A 234 18.73 4.61 8.38
N ASN A 235 19.28 3.58 7.71
CA ASN A 235 20.66 3.60 7.23
C ASN A 235 20.77 3.90 5.73
N GLU A 236 19.75 3.58 4.94
CA GLU A 236 19.77 3.74 3.48
C GLU A 236 20.11 5.17 3.04
N ASP A 237 19.50 6.19 3.64
CA ASP A 237 19.78 7.60 3.28
C ASP A 237 21.25 7.98 3.58
N ARG A 238 21.77 7.57 4.74
CA ARG A 238 23.17 7.81 5.14
C ARG A 238 24.16 7.09 4.20
N GLU A 239 23.83 5.86 3.81
CA GLU A 239 24.67 5.09 2.90
C GLU A 239 24.63 5.63 1.48
N ARG A 240 23.49 6.18 1.05
CA ARG A 240 23.39 6.91 -0.22
C ARG A 240 24.32 8.13 -0.23
N GLU A 241 24.35 8.92 0.85
CA GLU A 241 25.28 10.04 0.99
C GLU A 241 26.76 9.59 0.95
N SER A 242 27.07 8.48 1.62
CA SER A 242 28.43 7.91 1.65
C SER A 242 28.86 7.40 0.26
N TYR A 243 27.95 6.78 -0.48
CA TYR A 243 28.17 6.39 -1.88
C TYR A 243 28.42 7.60 -2.78
N VAL A 244 27.64 8.67 -2.63
CA VAL A 244 27.83 9.90 -3.40
C VAL A 244 29.22 10.48 -3.17
N ALA A 245 29.65 10.60 -1.91
CA ALA A 245 30.97 11.09 -1.56
C ALA A 245 32.11 10.21 -2.12
N MET A 246 31.94 8.89 -2.13
CA MET A 246 32.92 7.95 -2.67
C MET A 246 33.06 8.06 -4.20
N MET A 247 31.96 8.27 -4.91
CA MET A 247 31.94 8.23 -6.37
C MET A 247 32.27 9.57 -7.03
N GLN A 248 32.09 10.69 -6.34
CA GLN A 248 32.34 12.03 -6.88
C GLN A 248 33.77 12.22 -7.41
N ASP A 249 34.77 11.61 -6.79
CA ASP A 249 36.18 11.75 -7.20
C ASP A 249 36.56 10.87 -8.41
N HIS A 250 35.70 9.91 -8.77
CA HIS A 250 35.95 8.92 -9.82
C HIS A 250 35.10 9.14 -11.09
N HIS A 251 34.19 10.12 -11.06
CA HIS A 251 33.19 10.32 -12.09
C HIS A 251 33.00 11.80 -12.41
N GLU A 252 32.93 12.13 -13.70
CA GLU A 252 32.65 13.49 -14.18
C GLU A 252 31.14 13.79 -14.14
N ASP A 253 30.78 14.97 -13.61
CA ASP A 253 29.40 15.44 -13.41
C ASP A 253 28.49 14.44 -12.66
N PHE A 254 29.07 13.72 -11.70
CA PHE A 254 28.38 12.66 -10.98
C PHE A 254 27.24 13.17 -10.10
N GLN A 255 26.06 12.57 -10.27
CA GLN A 255 24.86 12.87 -9.49
C GLN A 255 24.08 11.61 -9.15
N VAL A 256 23.48 11.59 -7.95
CA VAL A 256 22.48 10.60 -7.55
C VAL A 256 21.19 11.34 -7.24
N ARG A 257 20.17 11.11 -8.06
CA ARG A 257 18.85 11.71 -7.90
C ARG A 257 17.95 10.78 -7.09
N ALA A 258 17.06 11.37 -6.29
CA ALA A 258 15.97 10.62 -5.66
C ALA A 258 15.08 9.99 -6.75
N SER A 259 14.66 8.75 -6.52
CA SER A 259 13.80 8.02 -7.45
C SER A 259 12.40 7.85 -6.89
N GLY A 260 11.39 8.16 -7.70
CA GLY A 260 10.02 7.74 -7.47
C GLY A 260 9.73 6.33 -7.96
N PHE A 261 8.44 6.06 -8.16
CA PHE A 261 7.97 4.83 -8.77
C PHE A 261 7.99 4.94 -10.28
N ILE A 262 8.90 4.18 -10.90
CA ILE A 262 9.11 4.11 -12.34
C ILE A 262 8.22 3.01 -12.92
N ILE A 263 7.51 3.34 -13.99
CA ILE A 263 6.69 2.41 -14.78
C ILE A 263 7.18 2.51 -16.23
N ASN A 264 7.49 1.38 -16.85
CA ASN A 264 7.76 1.35 -18.28
C ASN A 264 6.41 1.42 -19.02
N PRO A 265 6.19 2.39 -19.94
CA PRO A 265 4.94 2.52 -20.70
C PRO A 265 4.51 1.24 -21.44
N GLU A 266 5.47 0.46 -21.93
CA GLU A 266 5.24 -0.79 -22.66
C GLU A 266 4.92 -1.98 -21.74
N LEU A 267 5.27 -1.86 -20.45
CA LEU A 267 5.04 -2.90 -19.44
C LEU A 267 4.30 -2.33 -18.24
N PRO A 268 3.06 -1.83 -18.41
CA PRO A 268 2.36 -1.11 -17.36
C PRO A 268 2.18 -1.99 -16.12
N TRP A 269 2.09 -3.31 -16.27
CA TRP A 269 1.85 -4.23 -15.16
C TRP A 269 3.02 -4.44 -14.19
N ILE A 270 4.19 -3.86 -14.46
CA ILE A 270 5.36 -3.91 -13.59
C ILE A 270 5.85 -2.50 -13.24
N GLY A 271 6.60 -2.37 -12.16
CA GLY A 271 7.20 -1.08 -11.78
C GLY A 271 8.31 -1.22 -10.74
N ALA A 272 9.08 -0.17 -10.55
CA ALA A 272 10.24 -0.18 -9.66
C ALA A 272 10.38 1.13 -8.89
N SER A 273 10.94 1.06 -7.69
CA SER A 273 11.48 2.25 -6.99
C SER A 273 12.93 1.91 -6.64
N PRO A 274 13.91 2.23 -7.49
CA PRO A 274 15.32 2.21 -7.12
C PRO A 274 15.60 3.09 -5.89
N ASP A 275 16.70 2.83 -5.20
CA ASP A 275 17.15 3.67 -4.08
C ASP A 275 17.78 4.97 -4.59
N GLY A 276 18.19 5.02 -5.85
CA GLY A 276 18.60 6.25 -6.53
C GLY A 276 18.75 6.07 -8.04
N VAL A 277 18.77 7.18 -8.77
CA VAL A 277 19.15 7.23 -10.19
C VAL A 277 20.52 7.87 -10.29
N VAL A 278 21.49 7.10 -10.76
CA VAL A 278 22.89 7.54 -10.97
C VAL A 278 22.99 8.17 -12.34
N ALA A 279 23.72 9.27 -12.46
CA ALA A 279 24.06 9.90 -13.72
C ALA A 279 25.52 10.38 -13.68
N CYS A 280 26.31 10.05 -14.71
CA CYS A 280 27.61 10.69 -14.95
C CYS A 280 27.89 10.78 -16.45
N THR A 281 28.71 11.75 -16.86
CA THR A 281 29.12 11.92 -18.27
C THR A 281 29.89 10.70 -18.79
N CYS A 282 30.60 10.02 -17.90
CA CYS A 282 31.42 8.86 -18.19
C CYS A 282 30.68 7.57 -18.58
N HIS A 283 29.56 7.28 -17.92
CA HIS A 283 28.87 5.98 -18.00
C HIS A 283 27.38 6.11 -18.33
N GLY A 284 26.86 7.34 -18.41
CA GLY A 284 25.44 7.63 -18.61
C GLY A 284 24.60 7.41 -17.36
N ASP A 285 23.34 7.05 -17.57
CA ASP A 285 22.36 6.83 -16.51
C ASP A 285 22.37 5.36 -16.04
N GLY A 286 22.26 5.18 -14.73
CA GLY A 286 22.14 3.90 -14.05
C GLY A 286 21.21 3.99 -12.85
N VAL A 287 21.02 2.86 -12.16
CA VAL A 287 20.25 2.80 -10.90
C VAL A 287 21.13 2.39 -9.73
N LEU A 288 20.81 2.88 -8.54
CA LEU A 288 21.46 2.52 -7.29
C LEU A 288 20.52 1.65 -6.45
N GLU A 289 21.04 0.56 -5.92
CA GLU A 289 20.32 -0.32 -4.99
C GLU A 289 21.21 -0.63 -3.79
N ILE A 290 20.77 -0.24 -2.59
CA ILE A 290 21.50 -0.35 -1.33
C ILE A 290 20.79 -1.36 -0.42
N LYS A 291 21.54 -2.35 0.07
CA LYS A 291 21.04 -3.32 1.04
C LYS A 291 21.76 -3.18 2.37
N CYS A 292 20.98 -2.96 3.42
CA CYS A 292 21.47 -2.95 4.80
C CYS A 292 20.94 -4.20 5.55
N PRO A 293 21.59 -5.38 5.44
CA PRO A 293 21.10 -6.62 6.03
C PRO A 293 21.17 -6.62 7.56
N PHE A 294 20.01 -6.55 8.22
CA PHE A 294 19.93 -6.55 9.69
C PHE A 294 20.46 -7.84 10.35
N LYS A 295 20.22 -9.01 9.73
CA LYS A 295 20.60 -10.33 10.27
C LYS A 295 22.12 -10.46 10.47
N THR A 296 22.90 -9.90 9.56
CA THR A 296 24.36 -10.05 9.50
C THR A 296 25.11 -8.78 9.88
N ARG A 297 24.43 -7.80 10.50
CA ARG A 297 24.99 -6.49 10.83
C ARG A 297 26.25 -6.52 11.72
N ASN A 298 26.46 -7.60 12.48
CA ASN A 298 27.62 -7.76 13.36
C ASN A 298 28.67 -8.75 12.81
N CYS A 299 28.51 -9.21 11.57
CA CYS A 299 29.40 -10.16 10.91
C CYS A 299 30.14 -9.46 9.78
N SER A 300 31.34 -9.94 9.45
CA SER A 300 31.99 -9.53 8.18
C SER A 300 31.18 -10.06 6.98
N LEU A 301 31.35 -9.45 5.81
CA LEU A 301 30.70 -9.91 4.60
C LEU A 301 31.20 -11.30 4.19
N THR A 302 32.49 -11.57 4.39
CA THR A 302 33.11 -12.87 4.15
C THR A 302 32.51 -13.97 5.03
N GLU A 303 32.27 -13.69 6.32
CA GLU A 303 31.58 -14.63 7.20
C GLU A 303 30.12 -14.82 6.78
N SER A 304 29.44 -13.74 6.42
CA SER A 304 28.05 -13.75 5.96
C SER A 304 27.86 -14.59 4.69
N CYS A 305 28.85 -14.61 3.80
CA CYS A 305 28.84 -15.42 2.58
C CYS A 305 28.76 -16.94 2.83
N LYS A 306 29.09 -17.40 4.05
CA LYS A 306 28.94 -18.82 4.44
C LYS A 306 27.46 -19.22 4.57
N ASP A 307 26.57 -18.26 4.84
CA ASP A 307 25.13 -18.49 4.84
C ASP A 307 24.62 -18.47 3.39
N SER A 308 24.13 -19.61 2.90
CA SER A 308 23.60 -19.72 1.54
C SER A 308 22.36 -18.85 1.26
N SER A 309 21.69 -18.37 2.32
CA SER A 309 20.57 -17.43 2.20
C SER A 309 21.02 -15.97 2.09
N PHE A 310 22.31 -15.68 2.35
CA PHE A 310 22.87 -14.34 2.18
C PHE A 310 22.99 -13.98 0.70
N CYS A 311 22.86 -12.69 0.40
CA CYS A 311 22.82 -12.22 -0.97
C CYS A 311 24.16 -12.35 -1.71
N LEU A 312 25.28 -12.15 -1.01
CA LEU A 312 26.61 -12.27 -1.58
C LEU A 312 27.14 -13.70 -1.46
N GLY A 313 28.02 -14.07 -2.39
CA GLY A 313 28.79 -15.30 -2.37
C GLY A 313 30.19 -15.05 -2.92
N ILE A 314 31.10 -15.97 -2.62
CA ILE A 314 32.46 -15.97 -3.17
C ILE A 314 32.48 -17.00 -4.29
N GLY A 315 32.85 -16.57 -5.50
CA GLY A 315 32.99 -17.43 -6.67
C GLY A 315 34.20 -18.35 -6.57
N ASP A 316 34.32 -19.28 -7.53
CA ASP A 316 35.48 -20.19 -7.62
C ASP A 316 36.79 -19.43 -7.89
N ASP A 317 36.69 -18.22 -8.44
CA ASP A 317 37.78 -17.26 -8.65
C ASP A 317 38.19 -16.50 -7.37
N GLY A 318 37.50 -16.74 -6.25
CA GLY A 318 37.72 -16.04 -4.98
C GLY A 318 37.09 -14.64 -4.93
N VAL A 319 36.33 -14.22 -5.95
CA VAL A 319 35.73 -12.89 -6.01
C VAL A 319 34.35 -12.89 -5.37
N MET A 320 34.10 -11.91 -4.50
CA MET A 320 32.78 -11.70 -3.89
C MET A 320 31.84 -11.02 -4.89
N ALA A 321 30.64 -11.56 -5.06
CA ALA A 321 29.62 -11.01 -5.95
C ALA A 321 28.20 -11.28 -5.44
N LEU A 322 27.23 -10.50 -5.93
CA LEU A 322 25.82 -10.84 -5.79
C LEU A 322 25.53 -12.18 -6.46
N ARG A 323 24.94 -13.12 -5.71
CA ARG A 323 24.61 -14.45 -6.24
C ARG A 323 23.59 -14.34 -7.38
N HIS A 324 23.90 -14.97 -8.51
CA HIS A 324 23.11 -14.91 -9.75
C HIS A 324 21.64 -15.35 -9.57
N ILE A 325 21.37 -16.33 -8.68
CA ILE A 325 20.02 -16.86 -8.43
C ILE A 325 19.36 -16.20 -7.20
N HIS A 326 19.94 -15.14 -6.63
CA HIS A 326 19.37 -14.45 -5.48
C HIS A 326 18.22 -13.50 -5.89
N LYS A 327 17.24 -13.30 -5.01
CA LYS A 327 16.08 -12.42 -5.27
C LYS A 327 16.46 -10.99 -5.65
N TYR A 328 17.60 -10.49 -5.15
CA TYR A 328 18.09 -9.15 -5.48
C TYR A 328 18.65 -9.06 -6.90
N MET A 329 19.15 -10.16 -7.49
CA MET A 329 19.54 -10.16 -8.91
C MET A 329 18.32 -9.92 -9.80
N TYR A 330 17.19 -10.58 -9.50
CA TYR A 330 15.91 -10.33 -10.18
C TYR A 330 15.42 -8.90 -9.97
N GLN A 331 15.60 -8.35 -8.77
CA GLN A 331 15.20 -6.98 -8.45
C GLN A 331 15.96 -5.96 -9.30
N VAL A 332 17.30 -6.03 -9.33
CA VAL A 332 18.13 -5.06 -10.08
C VAL A 332 17.95 -5.22 -11.60
N GLN A 333 17.81 -6.45 -12.10
CA GLN A 333 17.53 -6.70 -13.52
C GLN A 333 16.16 -6.15 -13.94
N ALA A 334 15.14 -6.28 -13.07
CA ALA A 334 13.84 -5.66 -13.31
C ALA A 334 13.90 -4.13 -13.24
N GLN A 335 14.62 -3.55 -12.26
CA GLN A 335 14.83 -2.10 -12.17
C GLN A 335 15.47 -1.54 -13.44
N MET A 336 16.55 -2.17 -13.93
CA MET A 336 17.26 -1.72 -15.13
C MET A 336 16.37 -1.76 -16.38
N HIS A 337 15.60 -2.83 -16.57
CA HIS A 337 14.67 -2.91 -17.70
C HIS A 337 13.52 -1.89 -17.60
N ILE A 338 12.95 -1.70 -16.40
CA ILE A 338 11.83 -0.78 -16.19
C ILE A 338 12.26 0.68 -16.37
N ALA A 339 13.47 1.03 -15.90
CA ALA A 339 14.03 2.37 -16.00
C ALA A 339 14.80 2.62 -17.32
N GLU A 340 14.93 1.60 -18.18
CA GLU A 340 15.64 1.67 -19.46
C GLU A 340 17.11 2.09 -19.31
N VAL A 341 17.79 1.59 -18.26
CA VAL A 341 19.21 1.86 -17.98
C VAL A 341 20.07 0.60 -18.17
N SER A 342 21.37 0.78 -18.35
CA SER A 342 22.29 -0.30 -18.73
C SER A 342 23.00 -0.96 -17.55
N TYR A 343 22.99 -0.35 -16.36
CA TYR A 343 23.64 -0.90 -15.18
C TYR A 343 22.94 -0.51 -13.87
N CYS A 344 23.22 -1.30 -12.84
CA CYS A 344 22.90 -1.02 -11.47
C CYS A 344 24.17 -1.02 -10.63
N ASP A 345 24.41 0.05 -9.88
CA ASP A 345 25.38 0.03 -8.78
C ASP A 345 24.70 -0.59 -7.56
N TYR A 346 25.08 -1.85 -7.27
CA TYR A 346 24.54 -2.63 -6.17
C TYR A 346 25.48 -2.55 -4.97
N MET A 347 24.94 -2.17 -3.83
CA MET A 347 25.70 -2.00 -2.60
C MET A 347 25.13 -2.86 -1.46
N VAL A 348 26.04 -3.39 -0.65
CA VAL A 348 25.69 -4.02 0.63
C VAL A 348 26.48 -3.33 1.72
N TRP A 349 25.76 -2.73 2.66
CA TRP A 349 26.36 -2.06 3.80
C TRP A 349 26.09 -2.83 5.10
N THR A 350 27.15 -2.99 5.87
CA THR A 350 27.09 -3.35 7.29
C THR A 350 27.90 -2.33 8.08
N PRO A 351 27.68 -2.17 9.40
CA PRO A 351 28.54 -1.33 10.22
C PRO A 351 30.02 -1.75 10.21
N GLN A 352 30.37 -2.93 9.68
CA GLN A 352 31.75 -3.44 9.63
C GLN A 352 32.41 -3.11 8.29
N GLU A 353 31.66 -3.23 7.19
CA GLU A 353 32.18 -3.27 5.83
C GLU A 353 31.13 -2.83 4.81
N VAL A 354 31.62 -2.30 3.67
CA VAL A 354 30.82 -1.94 2.50
C VAL A 354 31.30 -2.77 1.30
N PHE A 355 30.34 -3.31 0.56
CA PHE A 355 30.58 -3.95 -0.74
C PHE A 355 29.85 -3.19 -1.83
N SER A 356 30.50 -3.01 -2.98
CA SER A 356 29.92 -2.43 -4.19
C SER A 356 30.21 -3.32 -5.40
N GLN A 357 29.21 -3.45 -6.26
CA GLN A 357 29.33 -4.16 -7.53
C GLN A 357 28.49 -3.44 -8.59
N LYS A 358 29.11 -3.10 -9.72
CA LYS A 358 28.38 -2.67 -10.91
C LYS A 358 27.83 -3.90 -11.63
N ILE A 359 26.52 -4.02 -11.70
CA ILE A 359 25.81 -5.13 -12.34
C ILE A 359 25.31 -4.66 -13.70
N PRO A 360 25.73 -5.29 -14.81
CA PRO A 360 25.23 -4.95 -16.14
C PRO A 360 23.81 -5.50 -16.34
N TYR A 361 23.04 -4.81 -17.18
CA TYR A 361 21.74 -5.32 -17.62
C TYR A 361 21.92 -6.59 -18.47
N ASP A 362 21.18 -7.65 -18.10
CA ASP A 362 21.10 -8.90 -18.82
C ASP A 362 19.66 -9.07 -19.37
N PRO A 363 19.46 -8.80 -20.68
CA PRO A 363 18.15 -8.96 -21.29
C PRO A 363 17.67 -10.41 -21.29
N VAL A 364 18.55 -11.39 -21.45
CA VAL A 364 18.16 -12.79 -21.50
C VAL A 364 17.62 -13.23 -20.14
N PHE A 365 18.31 -12.85 -19.06
CA PHE A 365 17.86 -13.09 -17.69
C PHE A 365 16.49 -12.46 -17.43
N PHE A 366 16.32 -11.18 -17.79
CA PHE A 366 15.06 -10.48 -17.57
C PHE A 366 13.91 -11.15 -18.32
N HIS A 367 14.08 -11.46 -19.61
CA HIS A 367 13.00 -11.99 -20.45
C HIS A 367 12.57 -13.40 -20.02
N ASP A 368 13.50 -14.27 -19.59
CA ASP A 368 13.14 -15.60 -19.04
C ASP A 368 12.30 -15.50 -17.76
N ALA A 369 12.63 -14.55 -16.89
CA ALA A 369 11.86 -14.29 -15.68
C ALA A 369 10.51 -13.62 -16.00
N TYR A 370 10.51 -12.64 -16.91
CA TYR A 370 9.33 -11.84 -17.24
C TYR A 370 8.20 -12.69 -17.84
N GLY A 371 8.51 -13.68 -18.70
CA GLY A 371 7.50 -14.58 -19.24
C GLY A 371 6.69 -15.30 -18.15
N LYS A 372 7.33 -15.67 -17.04
CA LYS A 372 6.67 -16.28 -15.86
C LYS A 372 5.84 -15.24 -15.09
N VAL A 373 6.36 -14.03 -14.95
CA VAL A 373 5.68 -12.90 -14.31
C VAL A 373 4.40 -12.51 -15.06
N VAL A 374 4.40 -12.49 -16.39
CA VAL A 374 3.20 -12.25 -17.21
C VAL A 374 2.10 -13.25 -16.90
N ASN A 375 2.43 -14.53 -16.82
CA ASN A 375 1.46 -15.57 -16.46
C ASN A 375 0.93 -15.36 -15.02
N PHE A 376 1.81 -15.00 -14.08
CA PHE A 376 1.41 -14.67 -12.71
C PHE A 376 0.47 -13.45 -12.65
N ILE A 377 0.71 -12.42 -13.46
CA ILE A 377 -0.17 -11.24 -13.56
C ILE A 377 -1.55 -11.66 -14.08
N LYS A 378 -1.60 -12.34 -15.23
CA LYS A 378 -2.86 -12.74 -15.88
C LYS A 378 -3.70 -13.68 -15.01
N THR A 379 -3.08 -14.68 -14.37
CA THR A 379 -3.79 -15.71 -13.58
C THR A 379 -3.99 -15.37 -12.11
N GLY A 380 -3.20 -14.44 -11.58
CA GLY A 380 -3.19 -14.06 -10.17
C GLY A 380 -3.71 -12.64 -9.98
N VAL A 381 -2.86 -11.67 -10.29
CA VAL A 381 -3.09 -10.25 -10.00
C VAL A 381 -4.36 -9.73 -10.68
N LEU A 382 -4.53 -9.95 -11.97
CA LEU A 382 -5.69 -9.44 -12.71
C LEU A 382 -6.99 -10.09 -12.28
N SER A 383 -7.00 -11.40 -12.06
CA SER A 383 -8.18 -12.09 -11.53
C SER A 383 -8.58 -11.60 -10.12
N GLU A 384 -7.60 -11.12 -9.34
CA GLU A 384 -7.86 -10.47 -8.06
C GLU A 384 -8.42 -9.06 -8.24
N LEU A 385 -7.82 -8.25 -9.11
CA LEU A 385 -8.25 -6.88 -9.35
C LEU A 385 -9.67 -6.82 -9.95
N LEU A 386 -9.97 -7.67 -10.92
CA LEU A 386 -11.26 -7.69 -11.62
C LEU A 386 -12.39 -8.23 -10.74
N GLY A 387 -12.18 -9.38 -10.09
CA GLY A 387 -13.25 -10.16 -9.45
C GLY A 387 -12.93 -10.66 -8.04
N LYS A 388 -11.89 -10.13 -7.39
CA LYS A 388 -11.45 -10.51 -6.03
C LYS A 388 -11.32 -12.01 -5.84
N TRP A 389 -10.82 -12.71 -6.86
CA TRP A 389 -10.87 -14.17 -6.92
C TRP A 389 -10.30 -14.84 -5.67
N TYR A 390 -9.20 -14.35 -5.11
CA TYR A 390 -8.50 -14.93 -3.97
C TYR A 390 -8.92 -14.35 -2.60
N THR A 391 -9.61 -13.22 -2.56
CA THR A 391 -10.06 -12.60 -1.28
C THR A 391 -11.54 -12.70 -1.01
N ALA A 392 -12.39 -12.71 -2.04
CA ALA A 392 -13.83 -12.77 -1.86
C ALA A 392 -14.29 -14.21 -1.53
N PRO A 393 -15.18 -14.38 -0.53
CA PRO A 393 -15.82 -15.66 -0.26
C PRO A 393 -16.77 -15.98 -1.42
N ARG A 394 -16.53 -17.09 -2.11
CA ARG A 394 -17.43 -17.58 -3.16
C ARG A 394 -18.32 -18.66 -2.54
N PHE A 395 -19.61 -18.36 -2.44
CA PHE A 395 -20.59 -19.39 -2.10
C PHE A 395 -20.60 -20.40 -3.23
N THR A 396 -19.99 -21.57 -3.02
CA THR A 396 -20.34 -22.71 -3.85
C THR A 396 -21.82 -22.97 -3.56
N PRO A 397 -22.72 -22.95 -4.54
CA PRO A 397 -24.08 -23.38 -4.29
C PRO A 397 -23.96 -24.81 -3.80
N ILE A 398 -24.38 -25.05 -2.56
CA ILE A 398 -24.78 -26.38 -2.12
C ILE A 398 -26.05 -26.64 -2.93
N TYR A 399 -25.90 -27.08 -4.17
CA TYR A 399 -26.98 -27.73 -4.85
C TYR A 399 -27.33 -28.93 -4.00
N ASN A 400 -28.48 -28.86 -3.32
CA ASN A 400 -29.16 -30.02 -2.79
C ASN A 400 -29.18 -31.07 -3.89
N THR A 401 -28.39 -32.12 -3.72
CA THR A 401 -28.26 -33.22 -4.66
C THR A 401 -29.55 -34.01 -4.65
N ALA A 402 -30.52 -33.60 -5.48
CA ALA A 402 -31.32 -34.59 -6.18
C ALA A 402 -30.37 -35.35 -7.09
N ARG A 403 -30.11 -36.61 -6.74
CA ARG A 403 -29.24 -37.57 -7.45
C ARG A 403 -29.37 -37.45 -8.97
N LYS A 404 -28.45 -36.74 -9.61
CA LYS A 404 -27.98 -37.08 -10.95
C LYS A 404 -26.60 -37.69 -10.77
N GLN A 405 -26.41 -38.90 -11.30
CA GLN A 405 -25.14 -39.59 -11.25
C GLN A 405 -24.01 -38.68 -11.75
N PRO A 406 -22.80 -38.75 -11.18
CA PRO A 406 -21.69 -37.92 -11.61
C PRO A 406 -21.29 -38.38 -13.02
N SER A 407 -21.70 -37.62 -14.04
CA SER A 407 -20.86 -37.55 -15.24
C SER A 407 -19.53 -36.97 -14.78
N GLU A 408 -18.42 -37.59 -15.18
CA GLU A 408 -17.07 -37.14 -14.86
C GLU A 408 -16.87 -35.71 -15.40
N VAL A 409 -17.20 -34.72 -14.58
CA VAL A 409 -17.00 -33.32 -14.93
C VAL A 409 -15.49 -33.08 -14.91
N GLY A 410 -14.90 -33.09 -16.11
CA GLY A 410 -13.50 -32.84 -16.34
C GLY A 410 -13.12 -31.36 -16.19
N CYS A 411 -12.14 -30.95 -16.98
CA CYS A 411 -11.43 -29.67 -16.96
C CYS A 411 -12.34 -28.43 -16.82
N TYR A 412 -11.73 -27.28 -16.53
CA TYR A 412 -12.40 -25.98 -16.48
C TYR A 412 -13.25 -25.62 -17.71
N CYS A 413 -12.96 -26.17 -18.89
CA CYS A 413 -13.76 -25.97 -20.10
C CYS A 413 -15.08 -26.77 -20.13
N GLY A 414 -15.36 -27.58 -19.11
CA GLY A 414 -16.57 -28.41 -19.03
C GLY A 414 -16.57 -29.62 -19.96
N GLN A 415 -15.51 -29.82 -20.75
CA GLN A 415 -15.35 -30.97 -21.64
C GLN A 415 -14.84 -32.20 -20.85
N PRO A 416 -15.22 -33.43 -21.27
CA PRO A 416 -14.77 -34.66 -20.63
C PRO A 416 -13.24 -34.81 -20.69
N ALA A 417 -12.70 -35.68 -19.82
CA ALA A 417 -11.28 -35.97 -19.81
C ALA A 417 -10.85 -36.54 -21.16
N GLY A 418 -9.95 -35.83 -21.85
CA GLY A 418 -9.27 -36.30 -23.06
C GLY A 418 -7.96 -37.02 -22.72
N THR A 419 -7.15 -37.32 -23.73
CA THR A 419 -5.85 -37.99 -23.56
C THR A 419 -4.75 -37.10 -22.99
N ASP A 420 -4.83 -35.77 -23.16
CA ASP A 420 -3.80 -34.82 -22.71
C ASP A 420 -4.27 -33.98 -21.50
N VAL A 421 -4.38 -34.66 -20.35
CA VAL A 421 -4.85 -34.06 -19.09
C VAL A 421 -3.80 -34.13 -17.98
N ILE A 422 -3.83 -33.16 -17.07
CA ILE A 422 -3.11 -33.16 -15.80
C ILE A 422 -4.09 -33.47 -14.66
N ILE A 423 -3.63 -34.22 -13.66
CA ILE A 423 -4.43 -34.63 -12.52
C ILE A 423 -4.10 -33.72 -11.32
N CYS A 424 -5.13 -33.15 -10.69
CA CYS A 424 -4.96 -32.42 -9.44
C CYS A 424 -4.57 -33.38 -8.30
N THR A 425 -3.46 -33.10 -7.63
CA THR A 425 -2.95 -33.93 -6.53
C THR A 425 -3.72 -33.78 -5.21
N SER A 426 -4.73 -32.91 -5.15
CA SER A 426 -5.62 -32.83 -3.98
C SER A 426 -6.65 -33.95 -4.02
N GLY A 427 -6.65 -34.81 -3.01
CA GLY A 427 -7.55 -35.98 -2.93
C GLY A 427 -9.04 -35.65 -2.97
N ASN A 428 -9.42 -34.42 -2.59
CA ASN A 428 -10.80 -33.93 -2.59
C ASN A 428 -11.13 -33.01 -3.79
N CYS A 429 -10.33 -33.03 -4.85
CA CYS A 429 -10.58 -32.21 -6.03
C CYS A 429 -11.87 -32.65 -6.75
N ARG A 430 -12.83 -31.73 -6.89
CA ARG A 430 -14.11 -32.01 -7.58
C ARG A 430 -13.97 -32.37 -9.07
N ARG A 431 -12.99 -31.81 -9.77
CA ARG A 431 -12.83 -31.98 -11.24
C ARG A 431 -11.81 -33.03 -11.65
N LYS A 432 -10.83 -33.34 -10.77
CA LYS A 432 -9.73 -34.31 -10.94
C LYS A 432 -8.80 -34.09 -12.15
N HIS A 433 -9.33 -33.99 -13.37
CA HIS A 433 -8.61 -33.91 -14.64
C HIS A 433 -8.76 -32.53 -15.29
N PHE A 434 -7.66 -32.02 -15.85
CA PHE A 434 -7.64 -30.71 -16.51
C PHE A 434 -6.83 -30.80 -17.82
N HIS A 435 -7.34 -30.30 -18.94
CA HIS A 435 -6.59 -30.27 -20.21
C HIS A 435 -5.40 -29.32 -20.09
N LYS A 436 -4.21 -29.76 -20.53
CA LYS A 436 -3.00 -28.93 -20.47
C LYS A 436 -3.12 -27.65 -21.29
N THR A 437 -3.83 -27.71 -22.41
CA THR A 437 -4.15 -26.57 -23.27
C THR A 437 -5.01 -25.53 -22.56
N CYS A 438 -6.05 -25.95 -21.82
CA CYS A 438 -6.87 -25.05 -21.02
C CYS A 438 -6.10 -24.39 -19.88
N LEU A 439 -5.05 -25.05 -19.37
CA LEU A 439 -4.17 -24.50 -18.35
C LEU A 439 -2.96 -23.74 -18.92
N LYS A 440 -2.79 -23.74 -20.25
CA LYS A 440 -1.63 -23.19 -20.97
C LYS A 440 -0.29 -23.64 -20.37
N LEU A 441 -0.21 -24.88 -19.88
CA LEU A 441 1.01 -25.42 -19.28
C LEU A 441 1.92 -26.02 -20.36
N THR A 442 3.13 -25.48 -20.50
CA THR A 442 4.18 -26.03 -21.38
C THR A 442 5.01 -27.13 -20.71
N ARG A 443 5.02 -27.19 -19.37
CA ARG A 443 5.63 -28.27 -18.56
C ARG A 443 4.70 -28.66 -17.42
N VAL A 444 4.61 -29.96 -17.15
CA VAL A 444 3.74 -30.54 -16.12
C VAL A 444 4.56 -30.82 -14.85
N PRO A 445 4.28 -30.15 -13.72
CA PRO A 445 4.92 -30.46 -12.44
C PRO A 445 4.53 -31.86 -11.94
N LYS A 446 5.44 -32.56 -11.24
CA LYS A 446 5.14 -33.87 -10.59
C LYS A 446 3.99 -33.76 -9.58
N THR A 447 3.86 -32.60 -8.94
CA THR A 447 2.78 -32.29 -8.01
C THR A 447 2.09 -31.00 -8.44
N TRP A 448 0.88 -31.11 -8.99
CA TRP A 448 0.10 -29.96 -9.42
C TRP A 448 -1.28 -29.97 -8.75
N LYS A 449 -1.68 -28.85 -8.13
CA LYS A 449 -3.03 -28.66 -7.58
C LYS A 449 -3.80 -27.66 -8.44
N CYS A 450 -5.08 -27.90 -8.66
CA CYS A 450 -5.97 -26.95 -9.34
C CYS A 450 -6.22 -25.71 -8.48
N VAL A 451 -6.68 -24.62 -9.09
CA VAL A 451 -6.81 -23.30 -8.46
C VAL A 451 -7.69 -23.35 -7.21
N GLU A 452 -8.81 -24.08 -7.25
CA GLU A 452 -9.70 -24.24 -6.09
C GLU A 452 -9.03 -25.00 -4.94
N CYS A 453 -8.25 -26.04 -5.26
CA CYS A 453 -7.54 -26.81 -4.25
C CYS A 453 -6.30 -26.07 -3.71
N ARG A 454 -5.75 -25.09 -4.44
CA ARG A 454 -4.71 -24.20 -3.92
C ARG A 454 -5.26 -23.18 -2.91
N LYS A 455 -6.53 -22.78 -3.02
CA LYS A 455 -7.19 -21.84 -2.08
C LYS A 455 -7.49 -22.43 -0.71
N GLN A 456 -7.59 -23.75 -0.60
CA GLN A 456 -7.95 -24.45 0.64
C GLN A 456 -6.74 -24.72 1.56
N VAL A 457 -5.54 -24.26 1.19
CA VAL A 457 -4.29 -24.45 1.93
C VAL A 457 -3.92 -23.18 2.67
#